data_AF-A0A838JN62-F1
#
_entry.id   AF-A0A838JN62-F1
#
_cell.length_a   1.000
_cell.length_b   1.000
_cell.length_c   1.000
_cell.angle_alpha   90.00
_cell.angle_beta   90.00
_cell.angle_gamma   90.00
#
_symmetry.space_group_name_H-M   'P 1'
#
loop_
_entity.id
_entity.type
_entity.pdbx_description
1 polymer ?
#
loop_
_entity_poly.entity_id
_entity_poly.type
_entity_poly.pdbx_seq_one_letter_code
_entity_poly.pdbx_strand_id
1 'polypeptide(L)'
;MQAIDLTQVPVVDNHCHGIERDQTFEDVAAWRMAFTESTDAGMAWDHVASTSLYRRLILTLADFLGCEPEEEAVFVARTGRNGLELAGELLRAANVDTLLLDTGFPPPEEVLSVRELGELAGCHAEPMLRLEVLMEDLLEQHDSLADTEQALAVALGDVRRSGYVALKSIVAYRTGLEIREWTREEAEAAFQEYRRAAEAGATRLVHKPLLDTLLHVA
;
A
#
# COMPACT_ATOMS: atom_id res chain seq x y z
N MET A 1 -19.72 29.41 -15.30
CA MET A 1 -19.60 27.97 -15.62
C MET A 1 -20.56 27.22 -14.74
N GLN A 2 -21.40 26.34 -15.29
CA GLN A 2 -22.20 25.43 -14.48
C GLN A 2 -21.24 24.39 -13.88
N ALA A 3 -21.30 24.19 -12.57
CA ALA A 3 -20.50 23.16 -11.91
C ALA A 3 -21.02 21.78 -12.35
N ILE A 4 -20.11 20.87 -12.69
CA ILE A 4 -20.45 19.47 -12.96
C ILE A 4 -20.61 18.78 -11.61
N ASP A 5 -21.76 18.14 -11.39
CA ASP A 5 -22.01 17.33 -10.20
C ASP A 5 -21.56 15.88 -10.46
N LEU A 6 -20.57 15.43 -9.69
CA LEU A 6 -20.01 14.08 -9.75
C LEU A 6 -20.31 13.26 -8.49
N THR A 7 -21.15 13.77 -7.58
CA THR A 7 -21.39 13.13 -6.27
C THR A 7 -21.99 11.73 -6.38
N GLN A 8 -22.74 11.45 -7.45
CA GLN A 8 -23.37 10.16 -7.70
C GLN A 8 -22.48 9.21 -8.53
N VAL A 9 -21.30 9.65 -8.98
CA VAL A 9 -20.41 8.80 -9.77
C VAL A 9 -19.64 7.90 -8.81
N PRO A 10 -19.78 6.57 -8.90
CA PRO A 10 -19.03 5.65 -8.05
C PRO A 10 -17.53 5.72 -8.35
N VAL A 11 -16.73 5.56 -7.29
CA VAL A 11 -15.27 5.57 -7.37
C VAL A 11 -14.74 4.14 -7.47
N VAL A 12 -13.87 3.92 -8.44
CA VAL A 12 -12.96 2.77 -8.44
C VAL A 12 -11.64 3.26 -7.89
N ASP A 13 -11.32 2.88 -6.66
CA ASP A 13 -10.00 3.13 -6.08
C ASP A 13 -9.03 2.10 -6.66
N ASN A 14 -8.29 2.54 -7.68
CA ASN A 14 -7.42 1.68 -8.45
C ASN A 14 -6.08 1.38 -7.75
N HIS A 15 -5.82 1.97 -6.58
CA HIS A 15 -4.64 1.65 -5.78
C HIS A 15 -4.81 2.06 -4.32
N CYS A 16 -5.12 1.07 -3.48
CA CYS A 16 -5.20 1.23 -2.04
C CYS A 16 -4.50 0.07 -1.31
N HIS A 17 -4.49 0.14 0.02
CA HIS A 17 -3.87 -0.84 0.90
C HIS A 17 -4.91 -1.47 1.84
N GLY A 18 -4.55 -2.60 2.45
CA GLY A 18 -5.35 -3.19 3.51
C GLY A 18 -5.51 -2.23 4.69
N ILE A 19 -6.69 -2.26 5.34
CA ILE A 19 -6.94 -1.54 6.58
C ILE A 19 -6.47 -2.39 7.75
N GLU A 20 -5.65 -1.82 8.64
CA GLU A 20 -5.18 -2.48 9.85
C GLU A 20 -6.36 -2.94 10.72
N ARG A 21 -6.23 -4.13 11.30
CA ARG A 21 -7.25 -4.72 12.18
C ARG A 21 -7.43 -3.90 13.46
N ASP A 22 -6.32 -3.38 13.99
CA ASP A 22 -6.35 -2.39 15.05
C ASP A 22 -6.58 -1.01 14.45
N GLN A 23 -7.64 -0.35 14.89
CA GLN A 23 -8.00 1.01 14.49
C GLN A 23 -8.05 1.94 15.71
N THR A 24 -7.39 1.54 16.80
CA THR A 24 -7.25 2.32 18.01
C THR A 24 -6.05 3.25 17.92
N PHE A 25 -6.21 4.46 18.47
CA PHE A 25 -5.15 5.46 18.56
C PHE A 25 -5.10 5.92 20.01
N GLU A 26 -3.93 5.81 20.64
CA GLU A 26 -3.76 6.16 22.06
C GLU A 26 -3.96 7.65 22.30
N ASP A 27 -3.50 8.48 21.37
CA ASP A 27 -3.61 9.94 21.43
C ASP A 27 -3.67 10.57 20.02
N VAL A 28 -3.81 11.89 19.98
CA VAL A 28 -3.86 12.68 18.75
C VAL A 28 -2.56 12.55 17.94
N ALA A 29 -1.40 12.38 18.59
CA ALA A 29 -0.13 12.27 17.86
C ALA A 29 -0.03 10.93 17.12
N ALA A 30 -0.42 9.83 17.76
CA ALA A 30 -0.55 8.52 17.12
C ALA A 30 -1.53 8.58 15.94
N TRP A 31 -2.65 9.28 16.09
CA TRP A 31 -3.60 9.49 15.00
C TRP A 31 -3.01 10.32 13.85
N ARG A 32 -2.28 11.40 14.16
CA ARG A 32 -1.62 12.24 13.15
C ARG A 32 -0.57 11.48 12.34
N MET A 33 0.08 10.46 12.91
CA MET A 33 1.03 9.61 12.19
C MET A 33 0.38 8.85 11.02
N ALA A 34 -0.92 8.59 11.08
CA ALA A 34 -1.66 7.98 9.97
C ALA A 34 -1.83 8.91 8.75
N PHE A 35 -1.40 10.18 8.82
CA PHE A 35 -1.53 11.17 7.75
C PHE A 35 -0.18 11.71 7.27
N THR A 36 0.90 10.96 7.47
CA THR A 36 2.24 11.31 6.99
C THR A 36 3.06 10.06 6.71
N GLU A 37 3.92 10.15 5.69
CA GLU A 37 4.93 9.12 5.37
C GLU A 37 6.24 9.30 6.17
N SER A 38 6.36 10.40 6.91
CA SER A 38 7.54 10.68 7.72
C SER A 38 7.62 9.75 8.91
N THR A 39 8.78 9.15 9.15
CA THR A 39 9.08 8.41 10.38
C THR A 39 9.54 9.30 11.53
N ASP A 40 9.71 10.61 11.29
CA ASP A 40 10.09 11.57 12.32
C ASP A 40 8.91 11.88 13.25
N ALA A 41 9.06 11.57 14.54
CA ALA A 41 8.04 11.82 15.55
C ALA A 41 7.63 13.31 15.64
N GLY A 42 8.55 14.25 15.37
CA GLY A 42 8.27 15.69 15.35
C GLY A 42 7.26 16.08 14.28
N MET A 43 7.14 15.30 13.20
CA MET A 43 6.17 15.56 12.13
C MET A 43 4.72 15.55 12.65
N ALA A 44 4.36 14.56 13.47
CA ALA A 44 3.03 14.47 14.06
C ALA A 44 2.72 15.66 14.99
N TRP A 45 3.71 16.12 15.77
CA TRP A 45 3.51 17.20 16.72
C TRP A 45 3.41 18.57 16.04
N ASP A 46 4.36 18.87 15.16
CA ASP A 46 4.62 20.24 14.73
C ASP A 46 4.03 20.57 13.35
N HIS A 47 3.68 19.56 12.55
CA HIS A 47 3.50 19.78 11.11
C HIS A 47 2.19 19.21 10.54
N VAL A 48 1.78 17.98 10.90
CA VAL A 48 0.59 17.34 10.30
C VAL A 48 -0.65 18.23 10.39
N ALA A 49 -0.92 18.82 11.57
CA ALA A 49 -2.07 19.69 11.80
C ALA A 49 -2.07 20.99 10.96
N SER A 50 -0.92 21.38 10.43
CA SER A 50 -0.79 22.54 9.55
C SER A 50 -1.04 22.23 8.07
N THR A 51 -1.04 20.95 7.68
CA THR A 51 -1.22 20.52 6.29
C THR A 51 -2.64 20.78 5.79
N SER A 52 -2.77 21.08 4.50
CA SER A 52 -4.09 21.27 3.87
C SER A 52 -4.93 20.00 3.87
N LEU A 53 -4.29 18.83 3.69
CA LEU A 53 -4.93 17.52 3.76
C LEU A 53 -5.59 17.32 5.12
N TYR A 54 -4.81 17.46 6.21
CA TYR A 54 -5.31 17.20 7.55
C TYR A 54 -6.42 18.19 7.95
N ARG A 55 -6.26 19.48 7.65
CA ARG A 55 -7.31 20.48 7.93
C ARG A 55 -8.62 20.16 7.22
N ARG A 56 -8.56 19.77 5.94
CA ARG A 56 -9.74 19.36 5.18
C ARG A 56 -10.36 18.08 5.76
N LEU A 57 -9.53 17.13 6.17
CA LEU A 57 -9.97 15.90 6.81
C LEU A 57 -10.74 16.20 8.11
N ILE A 58 -10.22 17.06 9.00
CA ILE A 58 -10.93 17.44 10.24
C ILE A 58 -12.33 17.99 9.93
N LEU A 59 -12.45 18.91 8.98
CA LEU A 59 -13.74 19.47 8.60
C LEU A 59 -14.69 18.40 8.03
N THR A 60 -14.17 17.49 7.21
CA THR A 60 -14.96 16.43 6.57
C THR A 60 -15.43 15.39 7.59
N LEU A 61 -14.56 14.99 8.51
CA LEU A 61 -14.89 14.05 9.57
C LEU A 61 -15.82 14.68 10.61
N ALA A 62 -15.67 15.96 10.93
CA ALA A 62 -16.58 16.66 11.83
C ALA A 62 -18.02 16.67 11.30
N ASP A 63 -18.19 16.98 10.01
CA ASP A 63 -19.49 16.91 9.33
C ASP A 63 -20.05 15.48 9.37
N PHE A 64 -19.23 14.49 9.03
CA PHE A 64 -19.63 13.07 9.04
C PHE A 64 -20.02 12.56 10.43
N LEU A 65 -19.26 12.92 11.46
CA LEU A 65 -19.46 12.48 12.85
C LEU A 65 -20.51 13.32 13.59
N GLY A 66 -20.93 14.47 13.02
CA GLY A 66 -21.87 15.39 13.65
C GLY A 66 -21.30 16.07 14.89
N CYS A 67 -20.02 16.44 14.89
CA CYS A 67 -19.35 17.12 16.00
C CYS A 67 -18.78 18.48 15.58
N GLU A 68 -18.20 19.21 16.55
CA GLU A 68 -17.52 20.47 16.26
C GLU A 68 -16.34 20.27 15.29
N PRO A 69 -16.08 21.23 14.38
CA PRO A 69 -15.01 21.17 13.39
C PRO A 69 -13.61 21.46 13.98
N GLU A 70 -13.32 20.85 15.13
CA GLU A 70 -12.08 20.97 15.88
C GLU A 70 -11.43 19.59 16.05
N GLU A 71 -10.10 19.52 15.99
CA GLU A 71 -9.34 18.26 16.01
C GLU A 71 -9.67 17.38 17.21
N GLU A 72 -9.68 17.97 18.40
CA GLU A 72 -9.97 17.23 19.64
C GLU A 72 -11.40 16.67 19.65
N ALA A 73 -12.38 17.46 19.19
CA ALA A 73 -13.76 17.01 19.11
C ALA A 73 -13.93 15.85 18.11
N VAL A 74 -13.26 15.94 16.95
CA VAL A 74 -13.24 14.88 15.94
C VAL A 74 -12.55 13.62 16.48
N PHE A 75 -11.42 13.78 17.16
CA PHE A 75 -10.67 12.65 17.73
C PHE A 75 -11.49 11.92 18.80
N VAL A 76 -12.12 12.66 19.73
CA VAL A 76 -13.01 12.08 20.76
C VAL A 76 -14.23 11.40 20.13
N ALA A 77 -14.89 12.04 19.17
CA ALA A 77 -16.04 11.47 18.48
C ALA A 77 -15.66 10.19 17.72
N ARG A 78 -14.50 10.16 17.07
CA ARG A 78 -13.97 8.98 16.38
C ARG A 78 -13.65 7.84 17.35
N THR A 79 -12.89 8.12 18.40
CA THR A 79 -12.41 7.10 19.36
C THR A 79 -13.52 6.55 20.24
N GLY A 80 -14.63 7.27 20.39
CA GLY A 80 -15.86 6.77 21.01
C GLY A 80 -16.64 5.72 20.19
N ARG A 81 -16.19 5.40 18.96
CA ARG A 81 -16.84 4.42 18.07
C ARG A 81 -15.96 3.19 17.87
N ASN A 82 -16.58 2.09 17.44
CA ASN A 82 -15.82 0.94 16.94
C ASN A 82 -15.09 1.35 15.65
N GLY A 83 -13.76 1.17 15.63
CA GLY A 83 -12.93 1.65 14.53
C GLY A 83 -13.20 0.97 13.19
N LEU A 84 -13.45 -0.34 13.17
CA LEU A 84 -13.75 -1.07 11.94
C LEU A 84 -15.15 -0.72 11.40
N GLU A 85 -16.15 -0.62 12.28
CA GLU A 85 -17.48 -0.16 11.88
C GLU A 85 -17.42 1.24 11.25
N LEU A 86 -16.68 2.16 11.87
CA LEU A 86 -16.47 3.50 11.33
C LEU A 86 -15.76 3.47 9.97
N ALA A 87 -14.72 2.65 9.81
CA ALA A 87 -14.03 2.50 8.53
C ALA A 87 -14.98 2.04 7.41
N GLY A 88 -15.82 1.04 7.69
CA GLY A 88 -16.83 0.57 6.74
C GLY A 88 -17.86 1.65 6.38
N GLU A 89 -18.30 2.45 7.35
CA GLU A 89 -19.22 3.56 7.09
C GLU A 89 -18.60 4.67 6.25
N LEU A 90 -17.35 5.03 6.52
CA LEU A 90 -16.60 6.02 5.74
C LEU A 90 -16.42 5.56 4.29
N LEU A 91 -16.05 4.30 4.06
CA LEU A 91 -15.90 3.73 2.71
C LEU A 91 -17.22 3.76 1.94
N ARG A 92 -18.34 3.38 2.58
CA ARG A 92 -19.68 3.49 1.97
C ARG A 92 -20.06 4.92 1.65
N ALA A 93 -19.79 5.85 2.56
CA ALA A 93 -20.09 7.28 2.37
C ALA A 93 -19.26 7.92 1.26
N ALA A 94 -18.05 7.39 1.00
CA ALA A 94 -17.19 7.82 -0.09
C ALA A 94 -17.65 7.33 -1.48
N ASN A 95 -18.75 6.58 -1.58
CA ASN A 95 -19.29 6.03 -2.83
C ASN A 95 -18.26 5.18 -3.60
N VAL A 96 -17.47 4.39 -2.87
CA VAL A 96 -16.50 3.46 -3.46
C VAL A 96 -17.23 2.19 -3.91
N ASP A 97 -17.09 1.88 -5.20
CA ASP A 97 -17.65 0.68 -5.81
C ASP A 97 -16.64 -0.47 -5.88
N THR A 98 -15.36 -0.15 -6.09
CA THR A 98 -14.30 -1.15 -6.22
C THR A 98 -13.00 -0.67 -5.56
N LEU A 99 -12.36 -1.56 -4.81
CA LEU A 99 -11.03 -1.40 -4.20
C LEU A 99 -10.02 -2.35 -4.85
N LEU A 100 -8.92 -1.82 -5.40
CA LEU A 100 -7.78 -2.62 -5.85
C LEU A 100 -6.64 -2.55 -4.83
N LEU A 101 -6.43 -3.66 -4.13
CA LEU A 101 -5.61 -3.71 -2.92
C LEU A 101 -4.21 -4.25 -3.23
N ASP A 102 -3.19 -3.43 -3.04
CA ASP A 102 -1.80 -3.87 -3.03
C ASP A 102 -1.55 -4.73 -1.78
N THR A 103 -1.50 -6.05 -1.97
CA THR A 103 -1.35 -7.01 -0.86
C THR A 103 0.10 -7.16 -0.40
N GLY A 104 1.03 -6.36 -0.94
CA GLY A 104 2.44 -6.36 -0.54
C GLY A 104 2.79 -5.37 0.57
N PHE A 105 1.82 -4.62 1.09
CA PHE A 105 1.95 -3.74 2.26
C PHE A 105 0.56 -3.23 2.73
N PRO A 106 0.33 -3.07 4.04
CA PRO A 106 1.12 -3.59 5.16
C PRO A 106 1.16 -5.13 5.19
N PRO A 107 1.86 -5.76 6.16
CA PRO A 107 1.87 -7.21 6.31
C PRO A 107 0.44 -7.80 6.33
N PRO A 108 0.14 -8.86 5.55
CA PRO A 108 -1.22 -9.41 5.43
C PRO A 108 -1.86 -9.82 6.76
N GLU A 109 -1.08 -10.19 7.76
CA GLU A 109 -1.52 -10.57 9.11
C GLU A 109 -2.00 -9.38 9.95
N GLU A 110 -1.54 -8.17 9.66
CA GLU A 110 -1.89 -6.95 10.40
C GLU A 110 -3.18 -6.30 9.85
N VAL A 111 -3.57 -6.65 8.63
CA VAL A 111 -4.70 -6.03 7.92
C VAL A 111 -5.88 -6.97 7.71
N LEU A 112 -7.02 -6.39 7.39
CA LEU A 112 -8.16 -7.11 6.84
C LEU A 112 -7.77 -7.74 5.49
N SER A 113 -8.18 -8.99 5.29
CA SER A 113 -8.08 -9.62 3.98
C SER A 113 -8.94 -8.88 2.96
N VAL A 114 -8.62 -9.04 1.67
CA VAL A 114 -9.38 -8.48 0.54
C VAL A 114 -10.88 -8.73 0.68
N ARG A 115 -11.26 -9.97 1.05
CA ARG A 115 -12.66 -10.35 1.26
C ARG A 115 -13.29 -9.62 2.45
N GLU A 116 -12.62 -9.62 3.60
CA GLU A 116 -13.12 -8.94 4.81
C GLU A 116 -13.31 -7.44 4.55
N LEU A 117 -12.39 -6.80 3.82
CA LEU A 117 -12.49 -5.37 3.50
C LEU A 117 -13.62 -5.09 2.50
N GLY A 118 -13.82 -5.92 1.48
CA GLY A 118 -14.97 -5.82 0.57
C GLY A 118 -16.31 -5.96 1.30
N GLU A 119 -16.41 -6.94 2.22
CA GLU A 119 -17.58 -7.13 3.09
C GLU A 119 -17.80 -5.91 4.00
N LEU A 120 -16.74 -5.39 4.63
CA LEU A 120 -16.80 -4.23 5.51
C LEU A 120 -17.22 -2.96 4.77
N ALA A 121 -16.72 -2.76 3.56
CA ALA A 121 -16.99 -1.59 2.72
C ALA A 121 -18.32 -1.68 1.96
N GLY A 122 -18.85 -2.89 1.78
CA GLY A 122 -20.04 -3.13 0.94
C GLY A 122 -19.77 -2.89 -0.55
N CYS A 123 -18.54 -3.19 -1.01
CA CYS A 123 -18.09 -2.93 -2.38
C CYS A 123 -17.27 -4.12 -2.92
N HIS A 124 -16.90 -4.08 -4.20
CA HIS A 124 -15.96 -5.04 -4.77
C HIS A 124 -14.55 -4.81 -4.25
N ALA A 125 -13.81 -5.87 -3.95
CA ALA A 125 -12.42 -5.78 -3.54
C ALA A 125 -11.61 -6.87 -4.25
N GLU A 126 -10.51 -6.47 -4.88
CA GLU A 126 -9.69 -7.35 -5.72
C GLU A 126 -8.20 -7.13 -5.42
N PRO A 127 -7.36 -8.19 -5.47
CA PRO A 127 -5.96 -8.07 -5.12
C PRO A 127 -5.08 -7.60 -6.29
N MET A 128 -4.04 -6.85 -5.94
CA MET A 128 -2.94 -6.42 -6.80
C MET A 128 -1.65 -7.08 -6.32
N LEU A 129 -0.89 -7.64 -7.27
CA LEU A 129 0.39 -8.30 -6.99
C LEU A 129 1.52 -7.26 -6.96
N ARG A 130 2.23 -7.19 -5.83
CA ARG A 130 3.48 -6.43 -5.72
C ARG A 130 4.66 -7.25 -6.23
N LEU A 131 5.27 -6.79 -7.31
CA LEU A 131 6.33 -7.51 -8.02
C LEU A 131 7.54 -7.78 -7.14
N GLU A 132 7.98 -6.81 -6.33
CA GLU A 132 9.19 -6.96 -5.52
C GLU A 132 9.03 -8.04 -4.44
N VAL A 133 7.83 -8.24 -3.89
CA VAL A 133 7.57 -9.33 -2.92
C VAL A 133 7.67 -10.68 -3.61
N LEU A 134 7.08 -10.83 -4.80
CA LEU A 134 7.22 -12.04 -5.60
C LEU A 134 8.68 -12.30 -5.98
N MET A 135 9.40 -11.26 -6.42
CA MET A 135 10.81 -11.38 -6.78
C MET A 135 11.67 -11.82 -5.59
N GLU A 136 11.46 -11.23 -4.41
CA GLU A 136 12.17 -11.59 -3.18
C GLU A 136 11.91 -13.07 -2.80
N ASP A 137 10.66 -13.54 -2.88
CA ASP A 137 10.28 -14.94 -2.64
C ASP A 137 10.95 -15.90 -3.65
N LEU A 138 10.92 -15.58 -4.94
CA LEU A 138 11.56 -16.40 -5.97
C LEU A 138 13.09 -16.43 -5.83
N LEU A 139 13.72 -15.30 -5.45
CA LEU A 139 15.16 -15.23 -5.18
C LEU A 139 15.57 -16.07 -3.97
N GLU A 140 14.67 -16.32 -3.02
CA GLU A 140 14.90 -17.24 -1.90
C GLU A 140 14.83 -18.71 -2.36
N GLN A 141 13.88 -19.03 -3.23
CA GLN A 141 13.58 -20.40 -3.69
C GLN A 141 14.54 -20.92 -4.78
N HIS A 142 15.30 -20.05 -5.45
CA HIS A 142 16.16 -20.41 -6.57
C HIS A 142 17.64 -20.04 -6.36
N ASP A 143 18.53 -20.93 -6.80
CA ASP A 143 19.98 -20.78 -6.61
C ASP A 143 20.69 -19.99 -7.73
N SER A 144 19.99 -19.70 -8.83
CA SER A 144 20.52 -18.96 -9.97
C SER A 144 19.58 -17.85 -10.44
N LEU A 145 20.17 -16.80 -11.02
CA LEU A 145 19.41 -15.72 -11.64
C LEU A 145 18.55 -16.24 -12.80
N ALA A 146 19.07 -17.14 -13.63
CA ALA A 146 18.33 -17.72 -14.76
C ALA A 146 17.07 -18.48 -14.31
N ASP A 147 17.19 -19.30 -13.26
CA ASP A 147 16.04 -20.04 -12.72
C ASP A 147 15.01 -19.08 -12.10
N THR A 148 15.48 -18.02 -11.44
CA THR A 148 14.61 -16.96 -10.90
C THR A 148 13.84 -16.24 -12.00
N GLU A 149 14.52 -15.81 -13.07
CA GLU A 149 13.89 -15.16 -14.24
C GLU A 149 12.86 -16.08 -14.89
N GLN A 150 13.20 -17.35 -15.06
CA GLN A 150 12.28 -18.34 -15.64
C GLN A 150 11.05 -18.58 -14.75
N ALA A 151 11.23 -18.66 -13.43
CA ALA A 151 10.14 -18.82 -12.49
C ALA A 151 9.25 -17.58 -12.44
N LEU A 152 9.84 -16.38 -12.51
CA LEU A 152 9.10 -15.11 -12.56
C LEU A 152 8.26 -15.02 -13.83
N ALA A 153 8.82 -15.34 -15.00
CA ALA A 153 8.09 -15.38 -16.26
C ALA A 153 6.91 -16.37 -16.22
N VAL A 154 7.08 -17.52 -15.56
CA VAL A 154 5.99 -18.50 -15.36
C VAL A 154 4.92 -17.97 -14.41
N ALA A 155 5.31 -17.38 -13.28
CA ALA A 155 4.40 -16.83 -12.29
C ALA A 155 3.54 -15.69 -12.86
N LEU A 156 4.12 -14.86 -13.72
CA LEU A 156 3.45 -13.73 -14.36
C LEU A 156 2.70 -14.09 -15.66
N GLY A 157 2.94 -15.27 -16.24
CA GLY A 157 2.33 -15.68 -17.51
C GLY A 157 0.79 -15.78 -17.49
N ASP A 158 0.18 -16.00 -16.32
CA ASP A 158 -1.28 -15.93 -16.12
C ASP A 158 -1.64 -15.51 -14.69
N VAL A 159 -1.20 -14.31 -14.29
CA VAL A 159 -1.49 -13.74 -12.95
C VAL A 159 -2.98 -13.66 -12.63
N ARG A 160 -3.83 -13.53 -13.65
CA ARG A 160 -5.29 -13.52 -13.49
C ARG A 160 -5.81 -14.85 -12.97
N ARG A 161 -5.25 -15.97 -13.43
CA ARG A 161 -5.59 -17.31 -12.90
C ARG A 161 -5.22 -17.46 -11.43
N SER A 162 -4.20 -16.75 -10.97
CA SER A 162 -3.79 -16.66 -9.56
C SER A 162 -4.64 -15.67 -8.75
N GLY A 163 -5.63 -15.02 -9.36
CA GLY A 163 -6.61 -14.15 -8.69
C GLY A 163 -6.24 -12.67 -8.69
N TYR A 164 -5.10 -12.25 -9.25
CA TYR A 164 -4.70 -10.84 -9.28
C TYR A 164 -5.30 -10.10 -10.48
N VAL A 165 -5.72 -8.86 -10.25
CA VAL A 165 -6.30 -8.00 -11.30
C VAL A 165 -5.36 -6.86 -11.75
N ALA A 166 -4.26 -6.66 -11.04
CA ALA A 166 -3.27 -5.64 -11.34
C ALA A 166 -1.88 -6.03 -10.82
N LEU A 167 -0.85 -5.35 -11.36
CA LEU A 167 0.54 -5.43 -10.93
C LEU A 167 0.99 -4.08 -10.37
N LYS A 168 1.93 -4.11 -9.42
CA LYS A 168 2.58 -2.93 -8.85
C LYS A 168 4.06 -3.18 -8.69
N SER A 169 4.85 -2.20 -9.12
CA SER A 169 6.26 -2.09 -8.72
C SER A 169 6.44 -0.95 -7.72
N ILE A 170 7.30 -1.18 -6.72
CA ILE A 170 7.82 -0.18 -5.78
C ILE A 170 9.28 0.19 -6.09
N VAL A 171 9.77 -0.02 -7.31
CA VAL A 171 11.16 0.25 -7.72
C VAL A 171 11.63 1.67 -7.40
N ALA A 172 10.74 2.67 -7.50
CA ALA A 172 11.02 4.05 -7.12
C ALA A 172 11.54 4.16 -5.67
N TYR A 173 10.98 3.36 -4.75
CA TYR A 173 11.33 3.32 -3.33
C TYR A 173 12.57 2.44 -3.05
N ARG A 174 13.05 1.69 -4.02
CA ARG A 174 14.22 0.79 -3.89
C ARG A 174 15.45 1.40 -4.55
N THR A 175 15.39 1.65 -5.85
CA THR A 175 16.55 1.97 -6.70
C THR A 175 16.31 3.14 -7.67
N GLY A 176 15.14 3.78 -7.58
CA GLY A 176 14.74 4.89 -8.44
C GLY A 176 14.16 4.45 -9.79
N LEU A 177 13.52 5.39 -10.50
CA LEU A 177 12.76 5.12 -11.73
C LEU A 177 13.60 5.06 -13.01
N GLU A 178 14.92 5.27 -12.93
CA GLU A 178 15.79 5.16 -14.09
C GLU A 178 16.11 3.68 -14.37
N ILE A 179 15.13 2.95 -14.89
CA ILE A 179 15.27 1.51 -15.20
C ILE A 179 16.15 1.36 -16.44
N ARG A 180 17.18 0.52 -16.34
CA ARG A 180 18.15 0.29 -17.42
C ARG A 180 18.24 -1.19 -17.78
N GLU A 181 18.71 -1.47 -18.99
CA GLU A 181 19.21 -2.81 -19.33
C GLU A 181 20.65 -2.93 -18.81
N TRP A 182 20.96 -4.07 -18.21
CA TRP A 182 22.27 -4.36 -17.64
C TRP A 182 22.90 -5.54 -18.37
N THR A 183 24.23 -5.62 -18.38
CA THR A 183 24.91 -6.81 -18.90
C THR A 183 24.61 -8.02 -18.02
N ARG A 184 24.72 -9.23 -18.58
CA ARG A 184 24.49 -10.46 -17.79
C ARG A 184 25.48 -10.54 -16.63
N GLU A 185 26.72 -10.12 -16.86
CA GLU A 185 27.78 -10.09 -15.85
C GLU A 185 27.43 -9.17 -14.68
N GLU A 186 26.89 -7.98 -14.95
CA GLU A 186 26.46 -7.03 -13.90
C GLU A 186 25.24 -7.53 -13.12
N ALA A 187 24.28 -8.15 -13.81
CA ALA A 187 23.10 -8.74 -13.16
C ALA A 187 23.47 -9.92 -12.25
N GLU A 188 24.36 -10.80 -12.71
CA GLU A 188 24.88 -11.92 -11.90
C GLU A 188 25.70 -11.44 -10.71
N ALA A 189 26.53 -10.41 -10.88
CA ALA A 189 27.27 -9.82 -9.77
C ALA A 189 26.32 -9.26 -8.69
N ALA A 190 25.27 -8.55 -9.11
CA ALA A 190 24.24 -8.04 -8.21
C ALA A 190 23.41 -9.15 -7.53
N PHE A 191 23.15 -10.25 -8.24
CA PHE A 191 22.53 -11.46 -7.66
C PHE A 191 23.40 -12.04 -6.53
N GLN A 192 24.71 -12.19 -6.74
CA GLN A 192 25.62 -12.68 -5.70
C GLN A 192 25.77 -11.71 -4.52
N GLU A 193 25.69 -10.40 -4.75
CA GLU A 193 25.59 -9.39 -3.68
C GLU A 193 24.30 -9.56 -2.86
N TYR A 194 23.16 -9.72 -3.54
CA TYR A 194 21.88 -9.99 -2.89
C TYR A 194 21.94 -11.26 -2.02
N ARG A 195 22.46 -12.38 -2.54
CA ARG A 195 22.57 -13.64 -1.79
C ARG A 195 23.42 -13.49 -0.52
N ARG A 196 24.55 -12.79 -0.61
CA ARG A 196 25.39 -12.49 0.56
C ARG A 196 24.67 -11.62 1.60
N ALA A 197 23.85 -10.66 1.16
CA ALA A 197 23.04 -9.85 2.06
C ALA A 197 21.91 -10.66 2.71
N ALA A 198 21.27 -11.56 1.96
CA ALA A 198 20.22 -12.45 2.45
C ALA A 198 20.74 -13.42 3.52
N GLU A 199 21.94 -14.00 3.35
CA GLU A 199 22.61 -14.81 4.38
C GLU A 199 22.86 -14.04 5.68
N ALA A 200 23.02 -12.72 5.60
CA ALA A 200 23.16 -11.83 6.75
C ALA A 200 21.81 -11.35 7.32
N GLY A 201 20.68 -11.85 6.81
CA GLY A 201 19.32 -11.57 7.28
C GLY A 201 18.60 -10.44 6.54
N ALA A 202 19.18 -9.86 5.48
CA ALA A 202 18.54 -8.83 4.67
C ALA A 202 17.91 -9.41 3.40
N THR A 203 16.58 -9.55 3.38
CA THR A 203 15.82 -10.04 2.21
C THR A 203 15.32 -8.92 1.29
N ARG A 204 15.64 -7.66 1.60
CA ARG A 204 15.15 -6.51 0.85
C ARG A 204 15.89 -6.35 -0.49
N LEU A 205 15.19 -6.50 -1.60
CA LEU A 205 15.70 -6.27 -2.96
C LEU A 205 15.98 -4.78 -3.22
N VAL A 206 17.25 -4.38 -3.10
CA VAL A 206 17.74 -3.00 -3.35
C VAL A 206 18.93 -2.93 -4.31
N HIS A 207 19.27 -4.04 -4.96
CA HIS A 207 20.39 -4.14 -5.89
C HIS A 207 19.90 -3.77 -7.30
N LYS A 208 20.27 -2.58 -7.78
CA LYS A 208 19.68 -2.00 -9.00
C LYS A 208 19.82 -2.88 -10.26
N PRO A 209 20.99 -3.44 -10.59
CA PRO A 209 21.10 -4.30 -11.77
C PRO A 209 20.20 -5.53 -11.69
N LEU A 210 20.09 -6.14 -10.50
CA LEU A 210 19.22 -7.29 -10.26
C LEU A 210 17.74 -6.91 -10.39
N LEU A 211 17.30 -5.85 -9.70
CA LEU A 211 15.91 -5.42 -9.70
C LEU A 211 15.45 -4.97 -11.09
N ASP A 212 16.25 -4.17 -11.80
CA ASP A 212 15.93 -3.75 -13.16
C ASP A 212 15.87 -4.98 -14.11
N THR A 213 16.77 -5.95 -13.95
CA THR A 213 16.75 -7.20 -14.75
C THR A 213 15.48 -8.00 -14.54
N LEU A 214 15.06 -8.21 -13.27
CA LEU A 214 13.81 -8.91 -12.97
C LEU A 214 12.58 -8.11 -13.43
N LEU A 215 12.62 -6.79 -13.41
CA LEU A 215 11.54 -5.94 -13.92
C LEU A 215 11.38 -6.05 -15.45
N HIS A 216 12.45 -6.28 -16.22
CA HIS A 216 12.34 -6.52 -17.66
C HIS A 216 11.70 -7.87 -18.00
N VAL A 217 11.67 -8.81 -17.05
CA VAL A 217 10.95 -10.08 -17.19
C VAL A 217 9.45 -9.90 -16.92
N ALA A 218 9.09 -8.94 -16.07
CA ALA A 218 7.72 -8.70 -15.61
C ALA A 218 6.87 -7.86 -16.58
#